data_AF-A0AB73KPH9-F1
#
_entry.id   AF-A0AB73KPH9-F1
#
_cell.length_a   1.000
_cell.length_b   1.000
_cell.length_c   1.000
_cell.angle_alpha   90.00
_cell.angle_beta   90.00
_cell.angle_gamma   90.00
#
_symmetry.space_group_name_H-M   'P 1'
#
loop_
_entity.id
_entity.type
_entity.pdbx_description
1 polymer ?
#
loop_
_entity_poly.entity_id
_entity_poly.type
_entity_poly.pdbx_seq_one_letter_code
_entity_poly.pdbx_strand_id
1 'polypeptide(L)' 'MNRVYVCSCFGITEQQVKQHADSGACSPRKLASACKAGTDCGSCVKRIQALLGRTATPVARPAAGQLAVTEEPMAEAA' A
#
# COMPACT_ATOMS: atom_id res chain seq x y z
N MET A 1 0.32 -13.39 -18.35
CA MET A 1 0.47 -13.08 -16.91
C MET A 1 0.78 -11.60 -16.75
N ASN A 2 -0.19 -10.76 -16.37
CA ASN A 2 0.05 -9.33 -16.16
C ASN A 2 0.60 -9.08 -14.74
N ARG A 3 1.91 -8.91 -14.60
CA ARG A 3 2.48 -8.37 -13.37
C ARG A 3 2.20 -6.87 -13.36
N VAL A 4 1.28 -6.43 -12.49
CA VAL A 4 0.96 -5.01 -12.35
C VAL A 4 2.08 -4.33 -11.58
N TYR A 5 2.83 -3.47 -12.27
CA TYR A 5 3.81 -2.59 -11.64
C TYR A 5 3.12 -1.39 -11.01
N VAL A 6 3.48 -1.13 -9.75
CA VAL A 6 2.98 0.01 -8.98
C VAL A 6 3.95 1.18 -9.10
N CYS A 7 5.27 0.91 -9.09
CA CYS A 7 6.30 1.92 -9.32
C CYS A 7 7.15 1.54 -10.54
N SER A 8 7.12 2.39 -11.58
CA SER A 8 8.00 2.22 -12.74
C SER A 8 9.44 2.65 -12.47
N CYS A 9 9.64 3.64 -11.57
CA CYS A 9 10.94 4.22 -11.27
C CYS A 9 11.89 3.20 -10.61
N PHE A 10 11.37 2.34 -9.72
CA PHE A 10 12.13 1.27 -9.04
C PHE A 10 11.67 -0.16 -9.41
N GLY A 11 10.76 -0.30 -10.38
CA GLY A 11 10.26 -1.62 -10.81
C GLY A 11 9.46 -2.38 -9.75
N ILE A 12 8.80 -1.69 -8.82
CA ILE A 12 8.07 -2.31 -7.72
C ILE A 12 6.70 -2.82 -8.19
N THR A 13 6.43 -4.09 -7.89
CA THR A 13 5.18 -4.77 -8.23
C THR A 13 4.15 -4.68 -7.12
N GLU A 14 2.87 -4.87 -7.46
CA GLU A 14 1.79 -4.91 -6.46
C GLU A 14 1.99 -6.04 -5.43
N GLN A 15 2.52 -7.19 -5.84
CA GLN A 15 2.83 -8.29 -4.92
C GLN A 15 3.88 -7.89 -3.89
N GLN A 16 4.95 -7.19 -4.32
CA GLN A 16 5.95 -6.68 -3.39
C GLN A 16 5.32 -5.69 -2.41
N VAL A 17 4.49 -4.75 -2.88
CA VAL A 17 3.79 -3.81 -1.98
C VAL A 17 2.99 -4.57 -0.91
N LYS A 18 2.28 -5.63 -1.28
CA LYS A 18 1.52 -6.47 -0.34
C LYS A 18 2.42 -7.23 0.63
N GLN A 19 3.51 -7.84 0.15
CA GLN A 19 4.47 -8.56 0.99
C GLN A 19 5.13 -7.63 2.02
N HIS A 20 5.49 -6.43 1.61
CA HIS A 20 6.07 -5.43 2.53
C HIS A 20 5.03 -4.92 3.51
N ALA A 21 3.78 -4.71 3.09
CA ALA A 21 2.69 -4.38 3.99
C ALA A 21 2.46 -5.47 5.05
N ASP A 22 2.47 -6.73 4.64
CA ASP A 22 2.36 -7.91 5.52
C ASP A 22 3.55 -8.04 6.48
N SER A 23 4.76 -7.70 6.01
CA SER A 23 5.97 -7.64 6.82
C SER A 23 6.04 -6.43 7.77
N GLY A 24 4.97 -5.64 7.90
CA GLY A 24 4.88 -4.51 8.84
C GLY A 24 5.15 -3.11 8.25
N ALA A 25 5.34 -3.00 6.92
CA ALA A 25 5.42 -1.73 6.20
C ALA A 25 4.04 -1.18 5.85
N CYS A 26 3.15 -1.07 6.85
CA CYS A 26 1.74 -0.66 6.71
C CYS A 26 1.54 0.82 6.36
N SER A 27 2.57 1.53 5.89
CA SER A 27 2.46 2.93 5.47
C SER A 27 3.36 3.21 4.26
N PRO A 28 2.98 4.15 3.38
CA PRO A 28 3.81 4.53 2.22
C PRO A 28 5.21 4.98 2.64
N ARG A 29 5.35 5.54 3.85
CA ARG A 29 6.65 5.95 4.40
C ARG A 29 7.52 4.76 4.77
N LYS A 30 6.95 3.71 5.39
CA LYS A 30 7.69 2.46 5.64
C LYS A 30 8.01 1.72 4.34
N LEU A 31 7.11 1.76 3.36
CA LEU A 31 7.35 1.17 2.04
C LEU A 31 8.47 1.90 1.29
N ALA A 32 8.54 3.22 1.40
CA ALA A 32 9.63 4.03 0.88
C ALA A 32 10.97 3.65 1.54
N SER A 33 10.99 3.42 2.85
CA SER A 33 12.20 2.96 3.55
C SER A 33 12.61 1.53 3.17
N ALA A 34 11.65 0.62 2.95
CA ALA A 34 11.93 -0.77 2.61
C ALA A 34 12.28 -0.99 1.13
N CYS A 35 11.60 -0.28 0.23
CA CYS A 35 11.59 -0.57 -1.21
C CYS A 35 11.98 0.62 -2.10
N LYS A 36 12.18 1.82 -1.51
CA LYS A 36 12.34 3.10 -2.24
C LYS A 36 11.11 3.51 -3.08
N ALA A 37 9.99 2.78 -2.96
CA ALA A 37 8.77 3.11 -3.67
C ALA A 37 8.26 4.49 -3.20
N GLY A 38 8.19 5.45 -4.12
CA GLY A 38 7.67 6.80 -3.84
C GLY A 38 8.71 7.83 -3.39
N THR A 39 10.02 7.53 -3.44
CA THR A 39 11.08 8.50 -3.11
C THR A 39 11.65 9.28 -4.31
N ASP A 40 11.27 8.90 -5.53
CA ASP A 40 11.73 9.53 -6.78
C ASP A 40 10.60 10.40 -7.37
N CYS A 41 10.02 9.96 -8.47
CA CYS A 41 8.92 10.58 -9.21
C CYS A 41 7.60 10.73 -8.43
N GLY A 42 7.44 10.02 -7.30
CA GLY A 42 6.28 10.12 -6.41
C GLY A 42 4.93 9.62 -6.96
N SER A 43 4.80 9.29 -8.25
CA SER A 43 3.51 8.94 -8.89
C SER A 43 2.85 7.70 -8.29
N CYS A 44 3.66 6.75 -7.83
CA CYS A 44 3.20 5.52 -7.20
C CYS A 44 2.63 5.71 -5.79
N VAL A 45 2.90 6.83 -5.10
CA VAL A 45 2.51 7.06 -3.70
C VAL A 45 1.00 7.00 -3.51
N LYS A 46 0.23 7.69 -4.35
CA LYS A 46 -1.24 7.66 -4.30
C LYS A 46 -1.80 6.26 -4.54
N ARG A 47 -1.19 5.50 -5.45
CA ARG A 47 -1.58 4.12 -5.74
C ARG A 47 -1.25 3.17 -4.58
N ILE A 48 -0.08 3.32 -3.98
CA ILE A 48 0.33 2.56 -2.78
C ILE A 48 -0.61 2.88 -1.62
N GLN A 49 -0.95 4.15 -1.40
CA GLN A 49 -1.93 4.54 -0.37
C GLN A 49 -3.30 3.90 -0.62
N ALA A 50 -3.78 3.83 -1.86
CA ALA A 50 -5.03 3.16 -2.19
C ALA A 50 -4.97 1.63 -1.97
N LEU A 51 -3.81 1.01 -2.23
CA LEU A 51 -3.58 -0.41 -1.98
C LEU A 51 -3.52 -0.74 -0.48
N LEU A 52 -2.88 0.12 0.31
CA LEU A 52 -2.76 -0.02 1.77
C LEU A 52 -4.07 0.35 2.49
N GLY A 53 -4.78 1.37 1.99
CA GLY A 53 -6.02 1.91 2.57
C GLY A 53 -7.30 1.31 2.01
N ARG A 54 -7.24 0.14 1.35
CA ARG A 54 -8.34 -0.69 0.82
C ARG A 54 -9.64 0.07 0.50
N THR A 55 -9.79 0.37 -0.81
CA THR A 55 -11.05 0.66 -1.53
C THR A 55 -11.84 1.90 -1.10
N ALA A 56 -11.57 3.05 -1.74
CA ALA A 56 -12.66 3.93 -2.15
C ALA A 56 -13.15 3.43 -3.52
N THR A 57 -14.17 2.58 -3.51
CA THR A 57 -14.90 2.07 -4.68
C THR A 57 -15.27 3.18 -5.68
N PRO A 58 -15.18 2.95 -7.01
CA PRO A 58 -15.88 3.75 -7.99
C PRO A 58 -17.32 3.22 -8.10
N VAL A 59 -18.19 3.63 -7.19
CA VAL A 59 -19.63 3.62 -7.45
C VAL A 59 -20.17 5.02 -7.19
N ALA A 60 -21.04 5.46 -8.09
CA ALA A 60 -21.60 6.79 -8.15
C ALA A 60 -22.00 7.34 -6.76
N ARG A 61 -21.66 8.61 -6.52
CA ARG A 61 -22.17 9.56 -5.50
C ARG A 61 -23.45 9.12 -4.73
N PRO A 62 -23.64 9.49 -3.43
CA PRO A 62 -22.92 9.12 -2.21
C PRO A 62 -23.88 8.58 -1.10
N ALA A 63 -23.41 7.76 -0.15
CA ALA A 63 -24.07 7.61 1.16
C ALA A 63 -23.08 7.06 2.20
N ALA A 64 -23.19 7.59 3.42
CA ALA A 64 -22.34 7.39 4.58
C ALA A 64 -21.88 5.94 4.88
N GLY A 65 -20.67 5.80 5.43
CA GLY A 65 -20.31 4.65 6.27
C GLY A 65 -18.86 4.16 6.15
N GLN A 66 -18.04 4.47 7.17
CA GLN A 66 -16.81 3.76 7.59
C GLN A 66 -17.10 2.24 7.71
N LEU A 67 -16.22 1.23 7.60
CA LEU A 67 -14.89 0.99 8.21
C LEU A 67 -14.48 -0.44 7.79
N ALA A 68 -13.19 -0.69 7.52
CA ALA A 68 -12.58 -2.00 7.79
C ALA A 68 -11.08 -1.81 7.99
N VAL A 69 -10.73 -1.28 9.16
CA VAL A 69 -9.45 -1.60 9.79
C VAL A 69 -9.52 -3.08 10.17
N THR A 70 -8.55 -3.87 9.73
CA THR A 70 -8.28 -5.18 10.32
C THR A 70 -6.97 -5.02 11.10
N GLU A 71 -7.17 -4.62 12.35
CA GLU A 71 -6.46 -4.98 13.59
C GLU A 71 -5.23 -5.90 13.48
N GLU A 72 -4.18 -5.51 14.21
CA GLU A 72 -2.97 -6.27 14.58
C GLU A 72 -3.27 -7.58 15.36
N PRO A 73 -2.30 -8.51 15.50
CA PRO A 73 -1.44 -8.49 16.71
C PRO A 73 0.05 -8.91 16.52
N MET A 74 0.93 -8.23 17.26
CA MET A 74 2.02 -8.73 18.12
C MET A 74 3.19 -9.59 17.57
N ALA A 75 4.42 -9.11 17.81
CA ALA A 75 5.53 -9.92 18.31
C ALA A 75 6.52 -9.06 19.14
N GLU A 76 6.54 -9.31 20.45
CA GLU A 76 7.57 -8.92 21.42
C GLU A 76 8.93 -9.61 21.13
N ALA A 77 10.05 -9.01 21.55
CA ALA A 77 11.11 -9.71 22.32
C ALA A 77 12.32 -8.80 22.60
N ALA A 78 12.59 -8.66 23.91
CA ALA A 78 13.86 -8.45 24.61
C ALA A 78 14.62 -7.12 24.47
#